data_AF-A0A8T5T164-F1
#
_entry.id   AF-A0A8T5T164-F1
#
_cell.length_a   1.000
_cell.length_b   1.000
_cell.length_c   1.000
_cell.angle_alpha   90.00
_cell.angle_beta   90.00
_cell.angle_gamma   90.00
#
_symmetry.space_group_name_H-M   'P 1'
#
loop_
_entity.id
_entity.type
_entity.pdbx_description
1 polymer ?
#
loop_
_entity_poly.entity_id
_entity_poly.type
_entity_poly.pdbx_seq_one_letter_code
_entity_poly.pdbx_strand_id
1 'polypeptide(L)'
;MDVAANIIFRSVGSIYEGTISSSALYHTLYFEESNKKTTYYGFRLREVIPTRLIVRIYEDGKNSVIDMIWMVDDSRMEGTGFVYFQPKSSKISVSGESKSFINKILSDATIDACYPDLLQKSNFFDGLMLGSRDKFSSKLRKELQLKIENVPTLLCAFSRCVLDTKELNNEDYQEEIVNAVLSLIDLVHRSFEILSLANQKKDESTIYCVRCGHELPSDSYYCPLCGSKQN
;
A
#
# COMPACT_ATOMS: atom_id res chain seq x y z
N MET A 1 -16.41 11.30 14.72
CA MET A 1 -15.27 10.73 13.98
C MET A 1 -15.75 10.57 12.55
N ASP A 2 -14.99 11.03 11.55
CA ASP A 2 -15.40 10.94 10.13
C ASP A 2 -15.63 9.48 9.74
N VAL A 3 -16.74 9.17 9.05
CA VAL A 3 -17.13 7.78 8.72
C VAL A 3 -16.05 7.11 7.86
N ALA A 4 -15.45 7.86 6.94
CA ALA A 4 -14.35 7.38 6.11
C ALA A 4 -13.13 6.96 6.96
N ALA A 5 -12.81 7.73 8.00
CA ALA A 5 -11.73 7.38 8.92
C ALA A 5 -12.04 6.12 9.74
N ASN A 6 -13.31 5.95 10.17
CA ASN A 6 -13.73 4.76 10.90
C ASN A 6 -13.61 3.49 10.05
N ILE A 7 -13.98 3.53 8.76
CA ILE A 7 -13.80 2.40 7.85
C ILE A 7 -12.33 1.98 7.79
N ILE A 8 -11.41 2.93 7.59
CA ILE A 8 -9.97 2.65 7.57
C ILE A 8 -9.50 2.07 8.91
N PHE A 9 -9.94 2.63 10.04
CA PHE A 9 -9.55 2.12 11.35
C PHE A 9 -10.05 0.71 11.62
N ARG A 10 -11.27 0.38 11.22
CA ARG A 10 -11.81 -0.98 11.31
C ARG A 10 -10.96 -1.94 10.48
N SER A 11 -10.73 -1.64 9.20
CA SER A 11 -9.97 -2.53 8.31
C SER A 11 -8.52 -2.71 8.74
N VAL A 12 -7.81 -1.63 9.10
CA VAL A 12 -6.43 -1.70 9.59
C VAL A 12 -6.39 -2.42 10.94
N GLY A 13 -7.29 -2.10 11.86
CA GLY A 13 -7.36 -2.75 13.17
C GLY A 13 -7.70 -4.25 13.12
N SER A 14 -8.36 -4.72 12.06
CA SER A 14 -8.63 -6.15 11.84
C SER A 14 -7.39 -6.96 11.43
N ILE A 15 -6.37 -6.31 10.87
CA ILE A 15 -5.16 -6.99 10.35
C ILE A 15 -3.96 -6.79 11.27
N TYR A 16 -3.79 -5.60 11.84
CA TYR A 16 -2.59 -5.25 12.59
C TYR A 16 -2.87 -5.14 14.09
N GLU A 17 -2.15 -5.93 14.87
CA GLU A 17 -2.05 -5.71 16.32
C GLU A 17 -1.18 -4.47 16.58
N GLY A 18 -1.80 -3.31 16.78
CA GLY A 18 -1.05 -2.06 16.81
C GLY A 18 -1.74 -0.88 17.47
N THR A 19 -0.92 0.06 17.93
CA THR A 19 -1.35 1.36 18.47
C THR A 19 -1.55 2.34 17.33
N ILE A 20 -2.75 2.90 17.22
CA ILE A 20 -3.04 4.01 16.31
C ILE A 20 -2.44 5.27 16.93
N SER A 21 -1.41 5.85 16.31
CA SER A 21 -0.96 7.19 16.71
C SER A 21 -1.79 8.21 15.96
N SER A 22 -2.86 8.69 16.59
CA SER A 22 -3.73 9.74 16.03
C SER A 22 -3.11 11.14 16.07
N SER A 23 -1.83 11.28 16.42
CA SER A 23 -1.21 12.59 16.63
C SER A 23 -0.51 13.12 15.38
N ALA A 24 -1.17 14.09 14.74
CA ALA A 24 -0.60 15.18 13.94
C ALA A 24 0.74 14.88 13.26
N LEU A 25 0.71 14.02 12.24
CA LEU A 25 1.71 14.15 11.18
C LEU A 25 1.57 15.58 10.65
N TYR A 26 2.68 16.33 10.60
CA TYR A 26 2.70 17.64 9.97
C TYR A 26 2.00 17.50 8.60
N HIS A 27 0.85 18.17 8.44
CA HIS A 27 -0.08 18.00 7.33
C HIS A 27 0.59 18.11 5.95
N THR A 28 1.70 18.83 5.87
CA THR A 28 2.50 19.06 4.67
C THR A 28 3.67 18.12 4.46
N LEU A 29 3.91 17.14 5.34
CA LEU A 29 5.15 16.37 5.32
C LEU A 29 5.22 15.48 4.09
N TYR A 30 4.19 14.67 3.82
CA TYR A 30 4.22 13.68 2.73
C TYR A 30 3.39 14.07 1.52
N PHE A 31 2.53 15.07 1.68
CA PHE A 31 1.56 15.49 0.69
C PHE A 31 1.71 16.98 0.41
N GLU A 32 1.42 17.37 -0.83
CA GLU A 32 1.32 18.77 -1.20
C GLU A 32 0.18 19.46 -0.45
N GLU A 33 0.35 20.77 -0.23
CA GLU A 33 -0.71 21.59 0.34
C GLU A 33 -1.93 21.57 -0.58
N SER A 34 -3.09 21.42 0.05
CA SER A 34 -4.39 21.42 -0.62
C SER A 34 -5.28 22.46 0.03
N ASN A 35 -6.05 23.17 -0.79
CA ASN A 35 -7.08 24.09 -0.30
C ASN A 35 -8.28 23.36 0.34
N LYS A 36 -8.30 22.02 0.28
CA LYS A 36 -9.37 21.18 0.82
C LYS A 36 -9.11 20.88 2.29
N LYS A 37 -10.18 20.84 3.08
CA LYS A 37 -10.11 20.37 4.46
C LYS A 37 -9.66 18.91 4.45
N THR A 38 -8.50 18.66 5.04
CA THR A 38 -7.81 17.39 4.95
C THR A 38 -7.44 16.89 6.34
N THR A 39 -7.62 15.59 6.57
CA THR A 39 -7.26 14.92 7.82
C THR A 39 -6.19 13.88 7.55
N TYR A 40 -5.22 13.75 8.46
CA TYR A 40 -4.09 12.85 8.32
C TYR A 40 -4.01 11.87 9.49
N TYR A 41 -3.63 10.63 9.18
CA TYR A 41 -3.47 9.56 10.16
C TYR A 41 -2.17 8.80 9.92
N GLY A 42 -1.52 8.38 11.01
CA GLY A 42 -0.30 7.58 10.97
C GLY A 42 -0.46 6.27 11.72
N PHE A 43 -0.02 5.19 11.09
CA PHE A 43 -0.10 3.83 11.62
C PHE A 43 1.28 3.21 11.64
N ARG A 44 1.65 2.61 12.77
CA ARG A 44 2.82 1.73 12.87
C ARG A 44 2.34 0.29 12.78
N LEU A 45 2.76 -0.41 11.76
CA LEU A 45 2.37 -1.78 11.45
C LEU A 45 3.49 -2.69 11.97
N ARG A 46 3.24 -3.41 13.08
CA ARG A 46 4.27 -4.21 13.74
C ARG A 46 4.45 -5.55 13.04
N GLU A 47 5.72 -5.98 12.91
CA GLU A 47 6.12 -7.34 12.49
C GLU A 47 5.64 -7.79 11.10
N VAL A 48 5.30 -6.84 10.23
CA VAL A 48 4.83 -7.07 8.86
C VAL A 48 5.37 -6.00 7.91
N ILE A 49 5.48 -6.33 6.61
CA ILE A 49 5.71 -5.37 5.52
C ILE A 49 4.35 -5.06 4.88
N PRO A 50 3.97 -3.78 4.70
CA PRO A 50 4.68 -2.57 5.09
C PRO A 50 4.69 -2.34 6.61
N THR A 51 5.68 -1.60 7.12
CA THR A 51 5.88 -1.34 8.56
C THR A 51 5.23 -0.02 9.03
N ARG A 52 4.84 0.84 8.10
CA ARG A 52 4.17 2.11 8.39
C ARG A 52 3.15 2.45 7.30
N LEU A 53 2.03 3.01 7.70
CA LEU A 53 1.00 3.52 6.80
C LEU A 53 0.68 4.97 7.17
N ILE A 54 0.61 5.84 6.17
CA ILE A 54 0.16 7.22 6.31
C ILE A 54 -1.09 7.39 5.46
N VAL A 55 -2.14 7.93 6.05
CA VAL A 55 -3.43 8.11 5.38
C VAL A 55 -3.77 9.59 5.34
N ARG A 56 -4.18 10.08 4.17
CA ARG A 56 -4.75 11.40 3.94
C ARG A 56 -6.20 11.22 3.49
N ILE A 57 -7.14 11.85 4.19
CA ILE A 57 -8.56 11.86 3.85
C ILE A 57 -9.00 13.30 3.56
N TYR A 58 -9.65 13.53 2.43
CA TYR A 58 -10.21 14.83 2.06
C TYR A 58 -11.47 14.70 1.21
N GLU A 59 -12.30 15.74 1.24
CA GLU A 59 -13.52 15.83 0.44
C GLU A 59 -13.25 16.40 -0.95
N ASP A 60 -13.80 15.76 -1.98
CA ASP A 60 -13.75 16.17 -3.38
C ASP A 60 -15.14 16.12 -4.02
N GLY A 61 -15.91 17.19 -3.82
CA GLY A 61 -17.27 17.29 -4.35
C GLY A 61 -18.22 16.30 -3.65
N LYS A 62 -18.56 15.21 -4.34
CA LYS A 62 -19.45 14.15 -3.82
C LYS A 62 -18.69 12.95 -3.27
N ASN A 63 -17.37 13.03 -3.23
CA ASN A 63 -16.52 11.90 -2.90
C ASN A 63 -15.63 12.22 -1.71
N SER A 64 -15.43 11.25 -0.81
CA SER A 64 -14.33 11.27 0.14
C SER A 64 -13.17 10.49 -0.47
N VAL A 65 -12.02 11.15 -0.64
CA VAL A 65 -10.82 10.52 -1.20
C VAL A 65 -9.88 10.11 -0.07
N ILE A 66 -9.38 8.88 -0.16
CA ILE A 66 -8.44 8.30 0.79
C ILE A 66 -7.15 7.96 0.04
N ASP A 67 -6.11 8.72 0.33
CA ASP A 67 -4.76 8.48 -0.16
C ASP A 67 -3.91 7.81 0.92
N MET A 68 -3.18 6.78 0.52
CA MET A 68 -2.42 5.92 1.43
C MET A 68 -0.98 5.79 0.96
N ILE A 69 -0.03 6.06 1.86
CA ILE A 69 1.40 5.81 1.64
C ILE A 69 1.82 4.67 2.56
N TRP A 70 2.22 3.56 1.94
CA TRP A 70 2.71 2.37 2.61
C TRP A 70 4.23 2.38 2.56
N MET A 71 4.88 2.35 3.72
CA MET A 71 6.32 2.46 3.84
C MET A 71 6.91 1.22 4.48
N VAL A 72 8.10 0.87 4.00
CA VAL A 72 8.94 -0.16 4.61
C VAL A 72 10.14 0.54 5.23
N ASP A 73 9.98 0.96 6.48
CA ASP A 73 11.08 1.55 7.27
C ASP A 73 12.31 0.62 7.25
N ASP A 74 13.51 1.21 7.20
CA ASP A 74 14.81 0.52 7.19
C ASP A 74 15.06 -0.43 6.00
N SER A 75 14.20 -0.43 4.98
CA SER A 75 14.43 -1.23 3.77
C SER A 75 15.69 -0.75 3.03
N ARG A 76 16.67 -1.65 2.93
CA ARG A 76 17.85 -1.51 2.07
C ARG A 76 17.64 -2.02 0.65
N MET A 77 16.42 -2.47 0.33
CA MET A 77 16.12 -3.03 -0.99
C MET A 77 16.09 -1.92 -2.04
N GLU A 78 17.10 -1.89 -2.90
CA GLU A 78 17.06 -1.12 -4.14
C GLU A 78 16.19 -1.85 -5.18
N GLY A 79 14.90 -1.53 -5.18
CA GLY A 79 13.98 -2.01 -6.21
C GLY A 79 14.44 -1.63 -7.63
N THR A 80 14.23 -2.54 -8.58
CA THR A 80 14.61 -2.37 -9.99
C THR A 80 13.66 -1.49 -10.80
N GLY A 81 12.63 -0.91 -10.17
CA GLY A 81 11.60 -0.10 -10.82
C GLY A 81 10.34 -0.01 -9.98
N PHE A 82 9.21 0.26 -10.64
CA PHE A 82 7.88 0.25 -10.05
C PHE A 82 6.90 -0.60 -10.86
N VAL A 83 5.80 -0.97 -10.22
CA VAL A 83 4.58 -1.50 -10.84
C VAL A 83 3.39 -0.63 -10.50
N TYR A 84 2.40 -0.65 -11.38
CA TYR A 84 1.16 0.08 -11.26
C TYR A 84 -0.02 -0.85 -11.54
N PHE A 85 -0.91 -0.93 -10.57
CA PHE A 85 -2.17 -1.65 -10.59
C PHE A 85 -3.28 -0.64 -10.86
N GLN A 86 -3.99 -0.82 -11.98
CA GLN A 86 -5.08 0.05 -12.38
C GLN A 86 -6.36 -0.77 -12.58
N PRO A 87 -7.49 -0.36 -11.99
CA PRO A 87 -8.78 -0.99 -12.25
C PRO A 87 -9.14 -0.88 -13.73
N LYS A 88 -9.64 -1.99 -14.29
CA LYS A 88 -10.41 -2.05 -15.52
C LYS A 88 -11.74 -2.70 -15.19
N SER A 89 -12.74 -2.52 -16.07
CA SER A 89 -14.15 -2.87 -15.83
C SER A 89 -14.41 -4.19 -15.08
N SER A 90 -13.61 -5.23 -15.31
CA SER A 90 -13.75 -6.54 -14.65
C SER A 90 -12.43 -7.13 -14.11
N LYS A 91 -11.32 -6.39 -14.16
CA LYS A 91 -10.01 -6.89 -13.70
C LYS A 91 -9.05 -5.78 -13.33
N ILE A 92 -8.06 -6.09 -12.50
CA ILE A 92 -6.95 -5.18 -12.24
C ILE A 92 -5.87 -5.42 -13.30
N SER A 93 -5.47 -4.35 -13.99
CA SER A 93 -4.36 -4.39 -14.93
C SER A 93 -3.05 -4.01 -14.25
N VAL A 94 -1.97 -4.73 -14.57
CA VAL A 94 -0.63 -4.48 -14.04
C VAL A 94 0.27 -3.96 -15.16
N SER A 95 0.98 -2.88 -14.88
CA SER A 95 1.97 -2.26 -15.78
C SER A 95 3.15 -1.73 -14.97
N GLY A 96 4.21 -1.22 -15.61
CA GLY A 96 5.37 -0.67 -14.89
C GLY A 96 6.67 -0.76 -15.67
N GLU A 97 7.77 -0.39 -15.02
CA GLU A 97 9.10 -0.37 -15.62
C GLU A 97 9.83 -1.73 -15.51
N SER A 98 9.61 -2.47 -14.43
CA SER A 98 10.32 -3.73 -14.18
C SER A 98 9.56 -4.92 -14.77
N LYS A 99 9.89 -5.32 -16.00
CA LYS A 99 9.27 -6.50 -16.66
C LYS A 99 9.38 -7.78 -15.83
N SER A 100 10.52 -7.99 -15.16
CA SER A 100 10.71 -9.16 -14.29
C SER A 100 9.76 -9.14 -13.10
N PHE A 101 9.54 -7.97 -12.50
CA PHE A 101 8.61 -7.84 -11.39
C PHE A 101 7.16 -8.01 -11.85
N ILE A 102 6.78 -7.38 -12.98
CA ILE A 102 5.45 -7.53 -13.58
C ILE A 102 5.15 -9.01 -13.86
N ASN A 103 6.09 -9.74 -14.48
CA ASN A 103 5.89 -11.16 -14.79
C ASN A 103 5.69 -12.00 -13.53
N LYS A 104 6.42 -11.70 -12.43
CA LYS A 104 6.21 -12.39 -11.15
C LYS A 104 4.85 -12.08 -10.54
N ILE A 105 4.43 -10.81 -10.56
CA ILE A 105 3.10 -10.37 -10.10
C ILE A 105 1.99 -11.10 -10.88
N LEU A 106 2.11 -11.13 -12.22
CA LEU A 106 1.12 -11.78 -13.08
C LEU A 106 1.11 -13.31 -12.97
N SER A 107 2.19 -13.92 -12.48
CA SER A 107 2.24 -15.37 -12.22
C SER A 107 1.70 -15.77 -10.85
N ASP A 108 1.42 -14.80 -9.97
CA ASP A 108 0.90 -15.07 -8.63
C ASP A 108 -0.60 -15.37 -8.69
N ALA A 109 -1.00 -16.55 -8.22
CA ALA A 109 -2.39 -17.01 -8.30
C ALA A 109 -3.36 -16.16 -7.46
N THR A 110 -2.90 -15.57 -6.35
CA THR A 110 -3.75 -14.70 -5.52
C THR A 110 -4.04 -13.39 -6.24
N ILE A 111 -3.04 -12.80 -6.88
CA ILE A 111 -3.22 -11.58 -7.69
C ILE A 111 -4.03 -11.89 -8.96
N ASP A 112 -3.81 -13.04 -9.60
CA ASP A 112 -4.55 -13.48 -10.78
C ASP A 112 -6.04 -13.75 -10.49
N ALA A 113 -6.38 -14.15 -9.27
CA ALA A 113 -7.77 -14.22 -8.78
C ALA A 113 -8.48 -12.86 -8.66
N CYS A 114 -7.80 -11.76 -9.04
CA CYS A 114 -8.33 -10.44 -9.38
C CYS A 114 -8.92 -9.57 -8.25
N TYR A 115 -8.83 -9.94 -6.96
CA TYR A 115 -9.35 -9.16 -5.84
C TYR A 115 -10.74 -8.55 -6.12
N PRO A 116 -11.79 -9.37 -6.30
CA PRO A 116 -13.09 -8.92 -6.80
C PRO A 116 -13.73 -7.82 -5.95
N ASP A 117 -13.49 -7.81 -4.63
CA ASP A 117 -14.02 -6.79 -3.72
C ASP A 117 -13.53 -5.38 -4.07
N LEU A 118 -12.30 -5.25 -4.60
CA LEU A 118 -11.76 -3.96 -5.07
C LEU A 118 -12.54 -3.39 -6.25
N LEU A 119 -13.21 -4.25 -7.01
CA LEU A 119 -13.94 -3.91 -8.23
C LEU A 119 -15.46 -3.90 -8.04
N GLN A 120 -15.96 -4.39 -6.90
CA GLN A 120 -17.39 -4.48 -6.60
C GLN A 120 -18.07 -3.10 -6.62
N LYS A 121 -17.38 -2.07 -6.11
CA LYS A 121 -17.86 -0.69 -6.15
C LYS A 121 -17.16 0.08 -7.25
N SER A 122 -17.96 0.54 -8.21
CA SER A 122 -17.49 1.40 -9.28
C SER A 122 -16.77 2.61 -8.71
N ASN A 123 -15.53 2.82 -9.14
CA ASN A 123 -14.62 3.90 -8.72
C ASN A 123 -14.06 3.79 -7.29
N PHE A 124 -14.32 2.74 -6.52
CA PHE A 124 -13.72 2.61 -5.19
C PHE A 124 -12.19 2.57 -5.26
N PHE A 125 -11.64 1.58 -5.94
CA PHE A 125 -10.20 1.45 -6.13
C PHE A 125 -9.78 2.29 -7.34
N ASP A 126 -8.96 3.33 -7.14
CA ASP A 126 -8.45 4.16 -8.25
C ASP A 126 -7.11 3.63 -8.77
N GLY A 127 -6.26 3.14 -7.86
CA GLY A 127 -5.02 2.48 -8.24
C GLY A 127 -4.07 2.23 -7.07
N LEU A 128 -3.05 1.42 -7.35
CA LEU A 128 -1.93 1.14 -6.45
C LEU A 128 -0.64 1.22 -7.26
N MET A 129 0.34 1.97 -6.77
CA MET A 129 1.70 2.00 -7.30
C MET A 129 2.64 1.46 -6.22
N LEU A 130 3.57 0.59 -6.59
CA LEU A 130 4.50 -0.02 -5.64
C LEU A 130 5.89 -0.16 -6.26
N GLY A 131 6.92 0.13 -5.47
CA GLY A 131 8.31 -0.08 -5.87
C GLY A 131 9.26 0.91 -5.22
N SER A 132 10.34 1.22 -5.92
CA SER A 132 11.31 2.19 -5.42
C SER A 132 10.78 3.61 -5.51
N ARG A 133 10.78 4.30 -4.36
CA ARG A 133 10.38 5.70 -4.19
C ARG A 133 10.92 6.59 -5.33
N ASP A 134 12.22 6.51 -5.57
CA ASP A 134 12.91 7.40 -6.53
C ASP A 134 12.64 7.06 -7.99
N LYS A 135 12.03 5.89 -8.27
CA LYS A 135 11.62 5.46 -9.62
C LYS A 135 10.21 5.89 -9.99
N PHE A 136 9.43 6.42 -9.05
CA PHE A 136 8.09 6.94 -9.38
C PHE A 136 8.22 8.12 -10.36
N SER A 137 7.49 8.08 -11.47
CA SER A 137 7.59 9.12 -12.50
C SER A 137 7.13 10.50 -12.00
N SER A 138 7.68 11.59 -12.54
CA SER A 138 7.28 12.96 -12.18
C SER A 138 5.80 13.24 -12.44
N LYS A 139 5.23 12.63 -13.48
CA LYS A 139 3.81 12.70 -13.80
C LYS A 139 2.96 12.11 -12.68
N LEU A 140 3.30 10.90 -12.23
CA LEU A 140 2.59 10.21 -11.15
C LEU A 140 2.71 10.98 -9.82
N ARG A 141 3.91 11.48 -9.49
CA ARG A 141 4.10 12.31 -8.27
C ARG A 141 3.16 13.52 -8.23
N LYS A 142 2.96 14.19 -9.37
CA LYS A 142 2.03 15.31 -9.51
C LYS A 142 0.57 14.89 -9.38
N GLU A 143 0.16 13.82 -10.04
CA GLU A 143 -1.22 13.29 -9.97
C GLU A 143 -1.62 12.89 -8.54
N LEU A 144 -0.65 12.40 -7.77
CA LEU A 144 -0.85 11.94 -6.40
C LEU A 144 -0.64 13.04 -5.35
N GLN A 145 -0.15 14.21 -5.78
CA GLN A 145 0.17 15.34 -4.88
C GLN A 145 1.10 14.90 -3.74
N LEU A 146 2.14 14.13 -4.08
CA LEU A 146 3.09 13.56 -3.10
C LEU A 146 4.38 14.36 -3.08
N LYS A 147 4.84 14.71 -1.87
CA LYS A 147 6.20 15.18 -1.61
C LYS A 147 7.10 13.99 -1.38
N ILE A 148 7.43 13.31 -2.48
CA ILE A 148 8.12 12.03 -2.45
C ILE A 148 9.49 12.13 -1.76
N GLU A 149 10.17 13.28 -1.88
CA GLU A 149 11.45 13.58 -1.24
C GLU A 149 11.40 13.48 0.29
N ASN A 150 10.21 13.65 0.87
CA ASN A 150 10.01 13.56 2.31
C ASN A 150 9.65 12.15 2.79
N VAL A 151 9.45 11.18 1.89
CA VAL A 151 9.21 9.78 2.24
C VAL A 151 10.54 9.14 2.64
N PRO A 152 10.76 8.79 3.93
CA PRO A 152 12.09 8.45 4.46
C PRO A 152 12.51 7.00 4.20
N THR A 153 11.92 6.33 3.20
CA THR A 153 12.26 4.96 2.82
C THR A 153 12.46 4.85 1.31
N LEU A 154 13.35 3.95 0.89
CA LEU A 154 13.54 3.62 -0.52
C LEU A 154 12.39 2.80 -1.10
N LEU A 155 11.74 1.98 -0.29
CA LEU A 155 10.69 1.06 -0.71
C LEU A 155 9.34 1.52 -0.17
N CYS A 156 8.42 1.84 -1.07
CA CYS A 156 7.09 2.29 -0.71
C CYS A 156 6.03 1.88 -1.72
N ALA A 157 4.78 2.02 -1.30
CA ALA A 157 3.63 1.98 -2.19
C ALA A 157 2.72 3.18 -1.92
N PHE A 158 1.96 3.55 -2.94
CA PHE A 158 0.91 4.53 -2.86
C PHE A 158 -0.38 3.90 -3.37
N SER A 159 -1.48 4.03 -2.64
CA SER A 159 -2.81 3.69 -3.16
C SER A 159 -3.82 4.79 -2.93
N ARG A 160 -4.84 4.83 -3.78
CA ARG A 160 -5.97 5.75 -3.68
C ARG A 160 -7.29 4.99 -3.74
N CYS A 161 -8.16 5.36 -2.82
CA CYS A 161 -9.55 4.92 -2.79
C CYS A 161 -10.51 6.12 -2.80
N VAL A 162 -11.70 5.91 -3.35
CA VAL A 162 -12.75 6.93 -3.45
C VAL A 162 -14.05 6.38 -2.88
N LEU A 163 -14.66 7.11 -1.94
CA LEU A 163 -15.93 6.75 -1.33
C LEU A 163 -17.02 7.70 -1.79
N ASP A 164 -18.24 7.21 -1.99
CA ASP A 164 -19.41 8.05 -2.24
C ASP A 164 -19.93 8.59 -0.91
N THR A 165 -19.82 9.91 -0.72
CA THR A 165 -20.24 10.59 0.51
C THR A 165 -21.70 10.35 0.87
N LYS A 166 -22.57 10.10 -0.12
CA LYS A 166 -24.00 9.88 0.09
C LYS A 166 -24.30 8.50 0.69
N GLU A 167 -23.49 7.51 0.33
CA GLU A 167 -23.65 6.13 0.78
C GLU A 167 -22.87 5.85 2.08
N LEU A 168 -22.03 6.76 2.56
CA LEU A 168 -21.22 6.54 3.77
C LEU A 168 -22.05 6.14 4.99
N ASN A 169 -23.29 6.61 5.12
CA ASN A 169 -24.15 6.26 6.26
C ASN A 169 -24.89 4.91 6.09
N ASN A 170 -24.78 4.26 4.93
CA ASN A 170 -25.37 2.95 4.67
C ASN A 170 -24.45 1.84 5.22
N GLU A 171 -24.98 0.98 6.09
CA GLU A 171 -24.20 -0.08 6.75
C GLU A 171 -23.69 -1.13 5.76
N ASP A 172 -24.53 -1.56 4.81
CA ASP A 172 -24.13 -2.53 3.77
C ASP A 172 -22.99 -1.95 2.92
N TYR A 173 -23.08 -0.67 2.56
CA TYR A 173 -22.02 0.03 1.85
C TYR A 173 -20.73 0.05 2.67
N GLN A 174 -20.80 0.39 3.96
CA GLN A 174 -19.62 0.39 4.82
C GLN A 174 -18.96 -0.99 4.91
N GLU A 175 -19.73 -2.07 5.02
CA GLU A 175 -19.21 -3.43 5.08
C GLU A 175 -18.51 -3.84 3.77
N GLU A 176 -19.12 -3.53 2.62
CA GLU A 176 -18.49 -3.77 1.32
C GLU A 176 -17.19 -2.99 1.17
N ILE A 177 -17.14 -1.73 1.61
CA ILE A 177 -15.90 -0.93 1.60
C ILE A 177 -14.87 -1.50 2.57
N VAL A 178 -15.25 -1.96 3.76
CA VAL A 178 -14.32 -2.60 4.71
C VAL A 178 -13.66 -3.81 4.06
N ASN A 179 -14.42 -4.68 3.40
CA ASN A 179 -13.90 -5.85 2.68
C ASN A 179 -12.98 -5.42 1.54
N ALA A 180 -13.35 -4.40 0.77
CA ALA A 180 -12.50 -3.88 -0.30
C ALA A 180 -11.17 -3.32 0.23
N VAL A 181 -11.18 -2.61 1.37
CA VAL A 181 -9.93 -2.14 2.02
C VAL A 181 -9.08 -3.31 2.52
N LEU A 182 -9.68 -4.38 3.05
CA LEU A 182 -8.95 -5.60 3.45
C LEU A 182 -8.28 -6.26 2.24
N SER A 183 -8.99 -6.36 1.12
CA SER A 183 -8.44 -6.85 -0.16
C SER A 183 -7.32 -5.95 -0.70
N LEU A 184 -7.40 -4.63 -0.49
CA LEU A 184 -6.30 -3.71 -0.82
C LEU A 184 -5.08 -3.94 0.07
N ILE A 185 -5.27 -4.13 1.37
CA ILE A 185 -4.18 -4.44 2.30
C ILE A 185 -3.47 -5.72 1.85
N ASP A 186 -4.22 -6.79 1.56
CA ASP A 186 -3.62 -8.04 1.08
C ASP A 186 -2.85 -7.86 -0.23
N LEU A 187 -3.43 -7.17 -1.22
CA LEU A 187 -2.74 -6.84 -2.48
C LEU A 187 -1.40 -6.11 -2.24
N VAL A 188 -1.38 -5.15 -1.32
CA VAL A 188 -0.15 -4.41 -0.96
C VAL A 188 0.89 -5.33 -0.32
N HIS A 189 0.50 -6.13 0.67
CA HIS A 189 1.39 -7.08 1.34
C HIS A 189 1.99 -8.08 0.34
N ARG A 190 1.12 -8.73 -0.44
CA ARG A 190 1.53 -9.75 -1.41
C ARG A 190 2.46 -9.16 -2.46
N SER A 191 2.19 -7.94 -2.92
CA SER A 191 3.04 -7.26 -3.88
C SER A 191 4.43 -6.93 -3.33
N PHE A 192 4.55 -6.52 -2.05
CA PHE A 192 5.85 -6.33 -1.40
C PHE A 192 6.60 -7.65 -1.21
N GLU A 193 5.90 -8.72 -0.84
CA GLU A 193 6.49 -10.06 -0.69
C GLU A 193 7.12 -10.53 -2.01
N ILE A 194 6.36 -10.43 -3.11
CA ILE A 194 6.83 -10.79 -4.45
C ILE A 194 8.03 -9.93 -4.87
N LEU A 195 8.01 -8.63 -4.53
CA LEU A 195 9.14 -7.73 -4.80
C LEU A 195 10.38 -8.13 -3.98
N SER A 196 10.21 -8.52 -2.73
CA SER A 196 11.29 -9.03 -1.88
C SER A 196 11.94 -10.25 -2.54
N LEU A 197 11.14 -11.24 -2.90
CA LEU A 197 11.57 -12.44 -3.63
C LEU A 197 12.20 -12.13 -4.99
N ALA A 198 11.82 -11.03 -5.65
CA ALA A 198 12.42 -10.60 -6.90
C ALA A 198 13.83 -10.03 -6.72
N ASN A 199 14.11 -9.34 -5.61
CA ASN A 199 15.38 -8.67 -5.37
C ASN A 199 16.40 -9.54 -4.60
N GLN A 200 15.99 -10.63 -3.95
CA GLN A 200 16.87 -11.57 -3.24
C GLN A 200 17.94 -12.26 -4.13
N LYS A 201 17.92 -12.10 -5.46
CA LYS A 201 18.87 -12.76 -6.39
C LYS A 201 20.08 -11.91 -6.82
N LYS A 202 20.39 -10.80 -6.15
CA LYS A 202 21.50 -9.91 -6.54
C LYS A 202 22.79 -10.05 -5.72
N ASP A 203 22.72 -10.54 -4.48
CA ASP A 203 23.89 -10.78 -3.62
C ASP A 203 23.86 -12.22 -3.09
N GLU A 204 24.91 -13.00 -3.33
CA GLU A 204 24.94 -14.42 -2.94
C GLU A 204 25.03 -14.64 -1.41
N SER A 205 25.38 -13.61 -0.64
CA SER A 205 25.62 -13.72 0.81
C SER A 205 24.41 -13.38 1.69
N THR A 206 23.44 -12.60 1.20
CA THR A 206 22.36 -12.04 2.04
C THR A 206 21.03 -11.97 1.31
N ILE A 207 19.96 -12.37 2.00
CA ILE A 207 18.57 -12.22 1.56
C ILE A 207 17.82 -11.29 2.51
N TYR A 208 16.64 -10.81 2.12
CA TYR A 208 15.76 -10.03 2.99
C TYR A 208 14.51 -10.83 3.32
N CYS A 209 14.08 -10.82 4.57
CA CYS A 209 12.90 -11.55 5.00
C CYS A 209 11.68 -11.17 4.16
N VAL A 210 11.00 -12.18 3.58
CA VAL A 210 9.83 -11.98 2.71
C VAL A 210 8.67 -11.27 3.43
N ARG A 211 8.56 -11.46 4.75
CA ARG A 211 7.45 -10.96 5.57
C ARG A 211 7.74 -9.67 6.31
N CYS A 212 8.95 -9.51 6.87
CA CYS A 212 9.30 -8.34 7.69
C CYS A 212 10.47 -7.51 7.15
N GLY A 213 11.15 -7.96 6.09
CA GLY A 213 12.21 -7.19 5.42
C GLY A 213 13.55 -7.18 6.14
N HIS A 214 13.69 -7.88 7.27
CA HIS A 214 14.96 -8.01 7.98
C HIS A 214 16.04 -8.64 7.10
N GLU A 215 17.26 -8.12 7.19
CA GLU A 215 18.43 -8.68 6.50
C GLU A 215 18.81 -10.02 7.14
N LEU A 216 18.97 -11.06 6.32
CA LEU A 216 19.25 -12.43 6.75
C LEU A 216 20.43 -13.01 5.95
N PRO A 217 21.21 -13.92 6.56
CA PRO A 217 22.10 -14.82 5.81
C PRO A 217 21.35 -15.56 4.69
N SER A 218 21.96 -15.73 3.51
CA SER A 218 21.29 -16.35 2.35
C SER A 218 20.88 -17.81 2.54
N ASP A 219 21.44 -18.50 3.54
CA ASP A 219 21.08 -19.85 3.96
C ASP A 219 19.97 -19.90 5.03
N SER A 220 19.43 -18.75 5.44
CA SER A 220 18.38 -18.67 6.46
C SER A 220 17.06 -19.26 5.97
N TYR A 221 16.64 -20.37 6.58
CA TYR A 221 15.37 -21.04 6.27
C TYR A 221 14.15 -20.38 6.97
N TYR A 222 14.36 -19.72 8.11
CA TYR A 222 13.36 -18.94 8.84
C TYR A 222 13.91 -17.58 9.24
N CYS A 223 13.04 -16.57 9.32
CA CYS A 223 13.40 -15.27 9.89
C CYS A 223 13.39 -15.36 11.43
N PRO A 224 14.50 -15.02 12.12
CA PRO A 224 14.56 -15.03 13.57
C PRO A 224 13.71 -13.92 14.22
N LEU A 225 13.34 -12.88 13.46
CA LEU A 225 12.49 -11.79 13.97
C LEU A 225 10.99 -12.08 13.88
N CYS A 226 10.51 -12.60 12.75
CA CYS A 226 9.06 -12.75 12.51
C CYS A 226 8.61 -14.19 12.27
N GLY A 227 9.52 -15.17 12.40
CA GLY A 227 9.24 -16.60 12.25
C GLY A 227 8.84 -17.07 10.86
N SER A 228 8.80 -16.19 9.85
CA SER A 228 8.36 -16.57 8.52
C SER A 228 9.41 -17.45 7.85
N LYS A 229 8.94 -18.44 7.10
CA LYS A 229 9.78 -19.27 6.24
C LYS A 229 10.31 -18.42 5.08
N GLN A 230 11.58 -18.57 4.73
CA GLN A 230 12.20 -17.93 3.57
C GLN A 230 12.26 -18.96 2.44
N ASN A 231 11.71 -18.65 1.27
CA ASN A 231 11.71 -19.47 0.06
C ASN A 231 11.41 -18.61 -1.17
#